data_AF-A0A9E1N6Z5-F1
#
_entry.id   AF-A0A9E1N6Z5-F1
#
_cell.length_a   1.000
_cell.length_b   1.000
_cell.length_c   1.000
_cell.angle_alpha   90.00
_cell.angle_beta   90.00
_cell.angle_gamma   90.00
#
_symmetry.space_group_name_H-M   'P 1'
#
loop_
_entity.id
_entity.type
_entity.pdbx_description
1 polymer ?
#
loop_
_entity_poly.entity_id
_entity_poly.type
_entity_poly.pdbx_seq_one_letter_code
_entity_poly.pdbx_strand_id
1 'polypeptide(L)'
;MENNKETRATIESRLDVLRKGIISEENSVNYYNTLIDKTPEDSEANIGMRRMYIDLMAEEKKHVERFQELILKWEQNLKEV
;
A
#
# COMPACT_ATOMS: atom_id res chain seq x y z
N MET A 1 1.43 31.46 8.78
CA MET A 1 1.00 30.12 9.22
C MET A 1 -0.34 29.89 8.57
N GLU A 2 -0.39 29.04 7.55
CA GLU A 2 -1.66 28.62 6.94
C GLU A 2 -2.55 28.04 8.04
N ASN A 3 -3.82 28.44 8.08
CA ASN A 3 -4.79 27.88 9.00
C ASN A 3 -4.94 26.39 8.66
N ASN A 4 -4.23 25.54 9.39
CA ASN A 4 -4.27 24.07 9.36
C ASN A 4 -5.63 23.51 9.85
N LYS A 5 -6.75 24.15 9.52
CA LYS A 5 -8.06 23.55 9.74
C LYS A 5 -8.34 22.63 8.56
N GLU A 6 -8.38 21.34 8.87
CA GLU A 6 -8.95 20.37 7.95
C GLU A 6 -10.38 20.80 7.62
N THR A 7 -10.66 20.96 6.32
CA THR A 7 -12.00 21.17 5.79
C THR A 7 -12.47 19.87 5.17
N ARG A 8 -13.77 19.76 4.89
CA ARG A 8 -14.32 18.63 4.13
C ARG A 8 -13.50 18.36 2.85
N ALA A 9 -13.19 19.42 2.10
CA ALA A 9 -12.43 19.31 0.85
C ALA A 9 -10.99 18.82 1.04
N THR A 10 -10.30 19.23 2.11
CA THR A 10 -8.93 18.74 2.38
C THR A 10 -8.94 17.27 2.81
N ILE A 11 -9.93 16.85 3.60
CA ILE A 11 -10.09 15.44 4.02
C ILE A 11 -10.42 14.56 2.81
N GLU A 12 -11.35 14.97 1.95
CA GLU A 12 -11.68 14.24 0.72
C GLU A 12 -10.48 14.10 -0.22
N SER A 13 -9.66 15.16 -0.34
CA SER A 13 -8.43 15.12 -1.14
C SER A 13 -7.40 14.13 -0.58
N ARG A 14 -7.25 14.05 0.75
CA ARG A 14 -6.38 13.06 1.41
C ARG A 14 -6.88 11.63 1.16
N LEU A 15 -8.18 11.42 1.24
CA LEU A 15 -8.81 10.11 0.96
C LEU A 15 -8.57 9.67 -0.49
N ASP A 16 -8.67 10.59 -1.47
CA ASP A 16 -8.36 10.30 -2.88
C ASP A 16 -6.89 9.85 -3.06
N VAL A 17 -5.95 10.54 -2.43
CA VAL A 17 -4.52 10.15 -2.46
C VAL A 17 -4.32 8.76 -1.85
N LEU A 18 -4.90 8.49 -0.69
CA LEU A 18 -4.75 7.19 -0.02
C LEU A 18 -5.36 6.05 -0.84
N ARG A 19 -6.51 6.27 -1.50
CA ARG A 19 -7.16 5.26 -2.36
C ARG A 19 -6.31 4.94 -3.60
N LYS A 20 -5.69 5.95 -4.22
CA LYS A 20 -4.71 5.74 -5.30
C LYS A 20 -3.47 5.01 -4.80
N GLY A 21 -3.01 5.34 -3.59
CA GLY A 21 -1.93 4.65 -2.91
C GLY A 21 -2.21 3.16 -2.77
N ILE A 22 -3.38 2.77 -2.24
CA ILE A 22 -3.74 1.36 -2.09
C ILE A 22 -3.66 0.61 -3.41
N ILE A 23 -4.21 1.17 -4.49
CA ILE A 23 -4.16 0.54 -5.82
C ILE A 23 -2.69 0.31 -6.25
N SER A 24 -1.80 1.27 -5.97
CA SER A 24 -0.38 1.14 -6.27
C SER A 24 0.25 -0.02 -5.50
N GLU A 25 0.01 -0.11 -4.19
CA GLU A 25 0.60 -1.16 -3.35
C GLU A 25 0.04 -2.55 -3.68
N GLU A 26 -1.27 -2.65 -3.96
CA GLU A 26 -1.89 -3.90 -4.42
C GLU A 26 -1.31 -4.37 -5.76
N ASN A 27 -1.01 -3.44 -6.68
CA ASN A 27 -0.32 -3.76 -7.92
C ASN A 27 1.11 -4.27 -7.66
N SER A 28 1.85 -3.67 -6.73
CA SER A 28 3.18 -4.14 -6.33
C SER A 28 3.14 -5.54 -5.72
N VAL A 29 2.16 -5.83 -4.84
CA VAL A 29 1.93 -7.19 -4.30
C VAL A 29 1.73 -8.20 -5.43
N ASN A 30 0.83 -7.89 -6.38
CA ASN A 30 0.56 -8.77 -7.52
C ASN A 30 1.78 -8.95 -8.43
N TYR A 31 2.57 -7.89 -8.61
CA TYR A 31 3.80 -7.93 -9.39
C TYR A 31 4.82 -8.89 -8.76
N TYR A 32 5.11 -8.75 -7.47
CA TYR A 32 6.03 -9.66 -6.78
C TYR A 32 5.50 -11.09 -6.74
N ASN A 33 4.19 -11.30 -6.55
CA ASN A 33 3.60 -12.64 -6.65
C ASN A 33 3.85 -13.26 -8.03
N THR A 34 3.67 -12.49 -9.10
CA THR A 34 3.95 -12.94 -10.48
C THR A 34 5.43 -13.29 -10.68
N LEU A 35 6.35 -12.52 -10.08
CA LEU A 35 7.79 -12.81 -10.16
C LEU A 35 8.15 -14.09 -9.38
N ILE A 36 7.54 -14.32 -8.22
CA ILE A 36 7.67 -15.56 -7.48
C ILE A 36 7.21 -16.72 -8.38
N ASP A 37 5.99 -16.67 -8.91
CA ASP A 37 5.44 -17.75 -9.74
C ASP A 37 6.31 -18.06 -10.99
N LYS A 38 6.98 -17.05 -11.55
CA LYS A 38 7.86 -17.20 -12.73
C LYS A 38 9.30 -17.58 -12.41
N THR A 39 9.72 -17.53 -11.14
CA THR A 39 11.09 -17.85 -10.74
C THR A 39 11.13 -19.28 -10.19
N PRO A 40 11.79 -20.24 -10.87
CA PRO A 40 11.84 -21.64 -10.43
C PRO A 40 12.72 -21.83 -9.18
N GLU A 41 12.55 -22.93 -8.43
CA GLU A 41 13.40 -23.27 -7.26
C GLU A 41 14.49 -24.30 -7.62
N ASP A 42 15.13 -24.13 -8.76
CA ASP A 42 16.10 -25.08 -9.33
C ASP A 42 17.58 -24.72 -9.09
N SER A 43 17.85 -23.55 -8.51
CA SER A 43 19.19 -23.09 -8.16
C SER A 43 19.20 -22.24 -6.91
N GLU A 44 20.33 -22.24 -6.19
CA GLU A 44 20.54 -21.37 -5.01
C GLU A 44 20.30 -19.89 -5.33
N ALA A 45 20.69 -19.45 -6.52
CA ALA A 45 20.44 -18.09 -6.98
C ALA A 45 18.94 -17.79 -7.06
N ASN A 46 18.16 -18.69 -7.68
CA ASN A 46 16.72 -18.49 -7.82
C ASN A 46 15.99 -18.61 -6.48
N ILE A 47 16.43 -19.50 -5.58
CA ILE A 47 15.91 -19.59 -4.21
C ILE A 47 16.14 -18.26 -3.47
N GLY A 48 17.34 -17.68 -3.59
CA GLY A 48 17.66 -16.37 -3.01
C GLY A 48 16.79 -15.24 -3.57
N MET A 49 16.58 -15.21 -4.89
CA MET A 49 15.71 -14.24 -5.55
C MET A 49 14.26 -14.34 -5.08
N ARG A 50 13.70 -15.56 -5.01
CA ARG A 50 12.33 -15.78 -4.53
C ARG A 50 12.13 -15.29 -3.10
N ARG A 51 13.09 -15.56 -2.20
CA ARG A 51 13.05 -15.04 -0.82
C ARG A 51 12.94 -13.52 -0.80
N MET A 52 13.76 -12.83 -1.61
CA MET A 52 13.68 -11.37 -1.69
C MET A 52 12.33 -10.87 -2.25
N TYR A 53 11.77 -11.53 -3.27
CA TYR A 53 10.43 -11.16 -3.76
C TYR A 53 9.34 -11.38 -2.70
N ILE A 54 9.44 -12.45 -1.90
CA ILE A 54 8.52 -12.71 -0.79
C ILE A 54 8.63 -11.61 0.26
N ASP A 55 9.85 -11.22 0.64
CA ASP A 55 10.10 -10.18 1.64
C ASP A 55 9.54 -8.82 1.17
N LEU A 56 9.80 -8.43 -0.08
CA LEU A 56 9.27 -7.19 -0.65
C LEU A 56 7.74 -7.21 -0.73
N MET A 57 7.14 -8.31 -1.19
CA MET A 57 5.69 -8.48 -1.20
C MET A 57 5.08 -8.33 0.20
N ALA A 58 5.77 -8.80 1.23
CA ALA A 58 5.31 -8.66 2.61
C ALA A 58 5.34 -7.20 3.08
N GLU A 59 6.34 -6.40 2.68
CA GLU A 59 6.37 -4.96 2.97
C GLU A 59 5.22 -4.21 2.29
N GLU A 60 4.92 -4.51 1.02
CA GLU A 60 3.80 -3.85 0.33
C GLU A 60 2.44 -4.19 0.97
N LYS A 61 2.27 -5.41 1.50
CA LYS A 61 1.08 -5.77 2.28
C LYS A 61 0.95 -4.91 3.54
N LYS A 62 2.05 -4.62 4.24
CA LYS A 62 2.04 -3.70 5.38
C LYS A 62 1.68 -2.27 4.96
N HIS A 63 2.14 -1.82 3.79
CA HIS A 63 1.73 -0.52 3.25
C HIS A 63 0.23 -0.45 2.98
N VAL A 64 -0.35 -1.51 2.39
CA VAL A 64 -1.81 -1.63 2.18
C VAL A 64 -2.56 -1.53 3.51
N GLU A 65 -2.18 -2.33 4.52
CA GLU A 65 -2.79 -2.30 5.85
C GLU A 65 -2.71 -0.89 6.46
N ARG A 66 -1.54 -0.26 6.37
CA ARG A 66 -1.34 1.10 6.88
C ARG A 66 -2.22 2.14 6.19
N PHE A 67 -2.38 2.03 4.87
CA PHE A 67 -3.25 2.95 4.13
C PHE A 67 -4.72 2.72 4.46
N GLN A 68 -5.15 1.47 4.68
CA GLN A 68 -6.50 1.16 5.14
C GLN A 68 -6.78 1.79 6.52
N GLU A 69 -5.85 1.69 7.47
CA GLU A 69 -5.97 2.37 8.78
C GLU A 69 -6.12 3.90 8.64
N LEU A 70 -5.32 4.50 7.75
CA LEU A 70 -5.37 5.94 7.50
C LEU A 70 -6.69 6.35 6.84
N ILE A 71 -7.19 5.57 5.89
CA ILE A 71 -8.50 5.81 5.27
C ILE A 71 -9.59 5.78 6.33
N LEU A 72 -9.64 4.75 7.17
CA LEU A 72 -10.64 4.65 8.23
C LEU A 72 -10.60 5.86 9.17
N LYS A 73 -9.40 6.29 9.55
CA LYS A 73 -9.21 7.50 10.37
C LYS A 73 -9.78 8.74 9.67
N TRP A 74 -9.48 8.96 8.40
CA TRP A 74 -9.92 10.15 7.67
C TRP A 74 -11.41 10.10 7.31
N GLU A 75 -11.99 8.92 7.08
CA GLU A 75 -13.43 8.73 6.92
C GLU A 75 -14.18 9.03 8.23
N GLN A 76 -13.59 8.71 9.38
CA GLN A 76 -14.14 9.12 10.67
C GLN A 76 -14.08 10.64 10.84
N ASN A 77 -12.93 11.26 10.56
CA ASN A 77 -12.79 12.72 10.60
C ASN A 77 -13.79 13.42 9.68
N LEU A 78 -14.07 12.86 8.49
CA LEU A 78 -15.03 13.43 7.54
C LEU A 78 -16.46 13.47 8.08
N LYS A 79 -16.84 12.54 8.98
CA LYS A 79 -18.15 12.53 9.63
C LYS A 79 -18.28 13.58 10.73
N GLU A 80 -17.15 14.00 11.29
CA GLU A 80 -17.05 14.99 12.37
C GLU A 80 -16.95 16.43 11.83
N VAL A 81 -16.85 16.60 10.51
CA VAL A 81 -16.78 17.89 9.78
C VAL A 81 -18.06 18.20 9.02
#